data_AF-A0A935QTD0-F1
#
_entry.id   AF-A0A935QTD0-F1
#
_cell.length_a   1.000
_cell.length_b   1.000
_cell.length_c   1.000
_cell.angle_alpha   90.00
_cell.angle_beta   90.00
_cell.angle_gamma   90.00
#
_symmetry.space_group_name_H-M   'P 1'
#
loop_
_entity.id
_entity.type
_entity.pdbx_description
1 polymer ?
#
loop_
_entity_poly.entity_id
_entity_poly.type
_entity_poly.pdbx_seq_one_letter_code
_entity_poly.pdbx_strand_id
1 'polypeptide(L)'
;MMSIDADLLRHVMARECETVNEYLALAERAQSPEVKGLLLHLAYEEKEHIAVCAKELMKVDADHKMWMEKVHAPLDAQGKRLNTAASGDHGPGPNPTQSAAAPTAVSAKPQFTIGSLIR
;
A
#
# COMPACT_ATOMS: atom_id res chain seq x y z
N MET A 1 19.42 -13.31 15.68
CA MET A 1 20.10 -12.02 15.41
C MET A 1 19.55 -11.55 14.08
N MET A 2 18.87 -10.40 14.02
CA MET A 2 18.32 -9.91 12.74
C MET A 2 19.48 -9.66 11.77
N SER A 3 19.30 -10.06 10.52
CA SER A 3 20.31 -9.81 9.48
C SER A 3 20.41 -8.29 9.25
N ILE A 4 21.64 -7.77 9.22
CA ILE A 4 21.89 -6.36 8.85
C ILE A 4 21.25 -6.04 7.49
N ASP A 5 21.31 -6.98 6.56
CA ASP A 5 20.70 -6.84 5.22
C ASP A 5 19.17 -6.72 5.30
N ALA A 6 18.53 -7.44 6.22
CA ALA A 6 17.09 -7.34 6.43
C ALA A 6 16.70 -5.95 6.98
N ASP A 7 17.51 -5.39 7.89
CA ASP A 7 17.27 -4.05 8.42
C ASP A 7 17.47 -2.97 7.36
N LEU A 8 18.48 -3.11 6.50
CA LEU A 8 18.69 -2.21 5.35
C LEU A 8 17.51 -2.26 4.37
N LEU A 9 17.03 -3.45 4.02
CA LEU A 9 15.88 -3.60 3.12
C LEU A 9 14.60 -3.00 3.72
N ARG A 10 14.34 -3.23 5.01
CA ARG A 10 13.18 -2.62 5.69
C ARG A 10 13.29 -1.10 5.75
N HIS A 11 14.50 -0.56 5.95
CA HIS A 11 14.73 0.88 5.91
C HIS A 11 14.42 1.48 4.53
N VAL A 12 14.90 0.85 3.45
CA VAL A 12 14.59 1.28 2.07
C VAL A 12 13.09 1.21 1.82
N MET A 13 12.42 0.10 2.17
CA MET A 13 10.97 -0.02 2.00
C MET A 13 10.19 1.08 2.74
N ALA A 14 10.60 1.45 3.95
CA ALA A 14 9.97 2.53 4.69
C ALA A 14 10.11 3.87 3.96
N ARG A 15 11.31 4.16 3.44
CA ARG A 15 11.57 5.35 2.62
C ARG A 15 10.71 5.38 1.36
N GLU A 16 10.58 4.27 0.63
CA GLU A 16 9.73 4.23 -0.56
C GLU A 16 8.24 4.40 -0.22
N CYS A 17 7.76 3.84 0.91
CA CYS A 17 6.39 4.08 1.36
C CYS A 17 6.14 5.57 1.67
N GLU A 18 7.09 6.25 2.31
CA GLU A 18 7.04 7.69 2.54
C GLU A 18 7.02 8.46 1.23
N THR A 19 7.88 8.10 0.27
CA THR A 19 7.95 8.72 -1.06
C THR A 19 6.64 8.56 -1.84
N VAL A 20 6.04 7.37 -1.83
CA VAL A 20 4.71 7.13 -2.44
C VAL A 20 3.68 8.09 -1.86
N ASN A 21 3.60 8.18 -0.53
CA ASN A 21 2.62 9.03 0.13
C ASN A 21 2.83 10.52 -0.20
N GLU A 22 4.09 10.99 -0.20
CA GLU A 22 4.41 12.38 -0.55
C GLU A 22 4.08 12.69 -2.01
N TYR A 23 4.44 11.81 -2.96
CA TYR A 23 4.18 12.03 -4.38
C TYR A 23 2.68 12.02 -4.69
N LEU A 24 1.89 11.16 -4.02
CA LEU A 24 0.44 11.20 -4.13
C LEU A 24 -0.14 12.52 -3.58
N ALA A 25 0.31 12.98 -2.42
CA ALA A 25 -0.13 14.26 -1.85
C ALA A 25 0.30 15.48 -2.70
N LEU A 26 1.47 15.42 -3.35
CA LEU A 26 1.89 16.42 -4.33
C LEU A 26 1.03 16.38 -5.58
N ALA A 27 0.68 15.20 -6.09
CA ALA A 27 -0.17 15.04 -7.27
C ALA A 27 -1.58 15.60 -7.05
N GLU A 28 -2.11 15.52 -5.82
CA GLU A 28 -3.38 16.15 -5.45
C GLU A 28 -3.33 17.68 -5.47
N ARG A 29 -2.18 18.26 -5.12
CA ARG A 29 -1.94 19.71 -5.10
C ARG A 29 -1.52 20.28 -6.47
N ALA A 30 -1.08 19.43 -7.39
CA ALA A 30 -0.58 19.83 -8.70
C ALA A 30 -1.69 20.44 -9.56
N GLN A 31 -1.44 21.64 -10.11
CA GLN A 31 -2.38 22.35 -10.97
C GLN A 31 -2.18 22.01 -12.47
N SER A 32 -0.96 21.66 -12.87
CA SER A 32 -0.67 21.19 -14.24
C SER A 32 -1.03 19.70 -14.38
N PRO A 33 -1.83 19.33 -15.39
CA PRO A 33 -2.10 17.93 -15.69
C PRO A 33 -0.84 17.10 -15.96
N GLU A 34 0.16 17.70 -16.61
CA GLU A 34 1.44 17.06 -16.94
C GLU A 34 2.24 16.75 -15.66
N VAL A 35 2.33 17.73 -14.75
CA VAL A 35 3.01 17.55 -13.46
C VAL A 35 2.28 16.53 -12.59
N LYS A 36 0.95 16.57 -12.55
CA LYS A 36 0.15 15.55 -11.87
C LYS A 36 0.41 14.15 -12.43
N GLY A 37 0.42 14.02 -13.76
CA GLY A 37 0.70 12.76 -14.44
C GLY A 37 2.07 12.20 -14.09
N LEU A 38 3.11 13.05 -14.10
CA LEU A 38 4.46 12.67 -13.68
C LEU A 38 4.50 12.18 -12.23
N LEU A 39 3.92 12.93 -11.29
CA LEU A 39 3.92 12.56 -9.86
C LEU A 39 3.19 11.24 -9.60
N LEU A 40 2.07 10.99 -10.29
CA LEU A 40 1.36 9.72 -10.21
C LEU A 40 2.18 8.56 -10.79
N HIS A 41 2.91 8.80 -11.89
CA HIS A 41 3.80 7.82 -12.49
C HIS A 41 4.96 7.47 -11.55
N LEU A 42 5.63 8.47 -10.96
CA LEU A 42 6.69 8.24 -9.98
C LEU A 42 6.17 7.45 -8.77
N ALA A 43 5.03 7.83 -8.21
CA ALA A 43 4.40 7.09 -7.11
C ALA A 43 4.03 5.64 -7.46
N TYR A 44 3.83 5.34 -8.75
CA TYR A 44 3.64 3.97 -9.22
C TYR A 44 4.97 3.21 -9.27
N GLU A 45 6.05 3.80 -9.79
CA GLU A 45 7.38 3.19 -9.84
C GLU A 45 7.91 2.85 -8.43
N GLU A 46 7.72 3.73 -7.45
CA GLU A 46 8.15 3.43 -6.07
C GLU A 46 7.42 2.23 -5.46
N LYS A 47 6.18 1.94 -5.89
CA LYS A 47 5.50 0.69 -5.47
C LYS A 47 6.14 -0.55 -6.07
N GLU A 48 6.70 -0.45 -7.26
CA GLU A 48 7.50 -1.54 -7.84
C GLU A 48 8.80 -1.74 -7.06
N HIS A 49 9.46 -0.66 -6.63
CA HIS A 49 10.61 -0.74 -5.74
C HIS A 49 10.28 -1.42 -4.40
N ILE A 50 9.16 -1.06 -3.76
CA ILE A 50 8.67 -1.72 -2.54
C ILE A 50 8.48 -3.23 -2.77
N ALA A 51 7.87 -3.62 -3.90
CA ALA A 51 7.65 -5.02 -4.23
C ALA A 51 8.97 -5.79 -4.45
N VAL A 52 9.94 -5.17 -5.10
CA VAL A 52 11.29 -5.74 -5.29
C VAL A 52 11.98 -5.93 -3.94
N CYS A 53 11.98 -4.92 -3.07
CA CYS A 53 12.57 -5.02 -1.74
C CYS A 53 11.88 -6.09 -0.87
N ALA A 54 10.55 -6.19 -0.90
CA ALA A 54 9.81 -7.22 -0.17
C ALA A 54 10.18 -8.64 -0.64
N LYS A 55 10.36 -8.83 -1.95
CA LYS A 55 10.80 -10.10 -2.52
C LYS A 55 12.22 -10.48 -2.09
N GLU A 56 13.14 -9.52 -2.04
CA GLU A 56 14.51 -9.77 -1.55
C GLU A 56 14.51 -10.01 -0.03
N LEU A 57 13.67 -9.31 0.74
CA LEU A 57 13.54 -9.50 2.18
C LEU A 57 13.12 -10.94 2.54
N MET A 58 12.21 -11.55 1.76
CA MET A 58 11.83 -12.96 1.93
C MET A 58 12.99 -13.95 1.80
N LYS A 59 14.11 -13.58 1.16
CA LYS A 59 15.28 -14.45 1.01
C LYS A 59 16.22 -14.38 2.22
N VAL A 60 16.25 -13.24 2.90
CA VAL A 60 17.18 -12.95 3.99
C VAL A 60 16.53 -12.92 5.38
N ASP A 61 15.20 -12.93 5.44
CA ASP A 61 14.41 -12.96 6.67
C ASP A 61 13.33 -14.05 6.62
N ALA A 62 13.58 -15.14 7.37
CA ALA A 62 12.69 -16.29 7.44
C ALA A 62 11.34 -15.96 8.11
N ASP A 63 11.33 -15.09 9.12
CA ASP A 63 10.10 -14.72 9.82
C ASP A 63 9.19 -13.91 8.89
N HIS A 64 9.78 -12.97 8.13
CA HIS A 64 9.04 -12.22 7.12
C HIS A 64 8.53 -13.12 6.00
N LYS A 65 9.32 -14.09 5.54
CA LYS A 65 8.88 -15.09 4.56
C LYS A 65 7.69 -15.90 5.07
N MET A 66 7.76 -16.44 6.29
CA MET A 66 6.66 -17.20 6.90
C MET A 66 5.40 -16.35 7.05
N TRP A 67 5.56 -15.09 7.46
CA TRP A 67 4.44 -14.15 7.55
C TRP A 67 3.81 -13.89 6.18
N MET A 68 4.60 -13.63 5.14
CA MET A 68 4.12 -13.42 3.77
C MET A 68 3.35 -14.64 3.24
N GLU A 69 3.88 -15.85 3.42
CA GLU A 69 3.22 -17.09 2.98
C GLU A 69 1.89 -17.32 3.70
N LYS A 70 1.78 -16.90 4.98
CA LYS A 70 0.53 -16.98 5.75
C LYS A 70 -0.50 -15.94 5.30
N VAL A 71 -0.08 -14.68 5.13
CA VAL A 71 -0.98 -13.56 4.81
C VAL A 71 -1.40 -13.59 3.34
N HIS A 72 -0.48 -13.96 2.45
CA HIS A 72 -0.65 -14.04 0.99
C HIS A 72 -0.58 -15.47 0.48
N ALA A 73 -1.23 -16.41 1.20
CA ALA A 73 -1.33 -17.79 0.75
C ALA A 73 -1.80 -17.85 -0.72
N PRO A 74 -1.12 -18.63 -1.58
CA PRO A 74 -1.47 -18.71 -2.99
C PRO A 74 -2.91 -19.14 -3.17
N LEU A 75 -3.57 -18.58 -4.18
CA LEU A 75 -4.95 -18.91 -4.52
C LEU A 75 -4.96 -20.03 -5.56
N ASP A 76 -5.97 -20.91 -5.49
CA ASP A 76 -6.28 -21.84 -6.59
C ASP A 76 -6.87 -21.10 -7.80
N ALA A 77 -7.13 -21.84 -8.88
CA ALA A 77 -7.71 -21.29 -10.10
C ALA A 77 -9.11 -20.67 -9.90
N GLN A 78 -9.75 -20.96 -8.76
CA GLN A 78 -11.06 -20.47 -8.36
C GLN A 78 -10.97 -19.32 -7.34
N GLY A 79 -9.75 -18.83 -7.04
CA GLY A 79 -9.52 -17.72 -6.11
C GLY A 79 -9.58 -18.12 -4.64
N LYS A 80 -9.62 -19.41 -4.31
CA LYS A 80 -9.64 -19.89 -2.92
C LYS A 80 -8.20 -20.08 -2.42
N ARG A 81 -7.94 -19.63 -1.19
CA ARG A 81 -6.63 -19.82 -0.53
C ARG A 81 -6.31 -21.31 -0.44
N LEU A 82 -5.15 -21.68 -0.95
CA LEU A 82 -4.57 -23.01 -0.76
C LEU A 82 -4.14 -23.09 0.71
N ASN A 83 -4.75 -24.01 1.48
CA ASN A 83 -4.33 -24.29 2.85
C ASN A 83 -2.96 -24.97 2.81
N THR A 84 -1.88 -24.21 2.95
CA THR A 84 -0.56 -24.74 3.31
C THR A 84 -0.54 -24.94 4.82
N ALA A 85 -1.12 -26.06 5.28
CA ALA A 85 -1.22 -26.38 6.68
C ALA A 85 0.16 -26.65 7.31
N ALA A 86 0.53 -25.84 8.30
CA ALA A 86 1.09 -26.33 9.55
C ALA A 86 0.29 -25.70 10.68
N SER A 87 -0.65 -26.49 11.20
CA SER A 87 -1.57 -26.15 12.27
C SER A 87 -0.82 -25.85 13.57
N GLY A 88 -0.96 -24.61 14.05
CA GLY A 88 -0.86 -24.25 15.46
C GLY A 88 -2.20 -23.68 15.87
N ASP A 89 -3.02 -24.53 16.47
CA ASP A 89 -4.35 -24.26 17.02
C ASP A 89 -4.37 -23.01 17.91
N HIS A 90 -5.10 -21.96 17.54
CA HIS A 90 -5.70 -20.95 18.43
C HIS A 90 -7.07 -20.55 17.82
N GLY A 91 -8.14 -20.81 18.58
CA GLY A 91 -9.54 -20.86 18.14
C GLY A 91 -10.19 -19.57 17.61
N PRO A 92 -11.49 -19.62 17.28
CA PRO A 92 -12.16 -18.63 16.45
C PRO A 92 -12.48 -17.36 17.25
N GLY A 93 -11.80 -16.26 16.95
CA GLY A 93 -12.25 -14.91 17.30
C GLY A 93 -13.34 -14.43 16.32
N PRO A 94 -14.39 -13.74 16.79
CA PRO A 94 -15.57 -13.47 15.98
C PRO A 94 -15.31 -12.43 14.89
N ASN A 95 -15.81 -12.73 13.69
CA ASN A 95 -15.98 -11.81 12.56
C ASN A 95 -16.93 -10.66 12.95
N PRO A 96 -16.61 -9.38 12.66
CA PRO A 96 -17.63 -8.35 12.51
C PRO A 96 -18.25 -8.46 11.11
N THR A 97 -19.49 -8.94 11.11
CA THR A 97 -20.43 -9.00 10.00
C THR A 97 -20.58 -7.64 9.32
N GLN A 98 -20.53 -7.64 7.98
CA GLN A 98 -21.00 -6.54 7.14
C GLN A 98 -22.49 -6.25 7.43
N SER A 99 -22.87 -4.98 7.55
CA SER A 99 -24.24 -4.57 7.24
C SER A 99 -24.27 -3.16 6.65
N ALA A 100 -25.21 -3.00 5.72
CA ALA A 100 -25.29 -2.03 4.65
C ALA A 100 -25.78 -0.63 5.07
N ALA A 101 -25.49 0.37 4.22
CA ALA A 101 -26.49 1.20 3.51
C ALA A 101 -25.86 2.53 3.03
N ALA A 102 -26.08 2.86 1.75
CA ALA A 102 -25.85 4.20 1.21
C ALA A 102 -26.97 5.16 1.63
N PRO A 103 -26.71 6.48 1.62
CA PRO A 103 -27.66 7.38 0.99
C PRO A 103 -27.02 8.40 0.03
N THR A 104 -27.87 8.83 -0.90
CA THR A 104 -27.65 9.73 -2.03
C THR A 104 -27.56 11.21 -1.66
N ALA A 105 -26.67 11.91 -2.38
CA ALA A 105 -26.71 13.28 -2.94
C ALA A 105 -27.15 14.48 -2.07
N VAL A 106 -26.32 15.54 -2.03
CA VAL A 106 -26.72 16.93 -2.36
C VAL A 106 -25.50 17.74 -2.86
N SER A 107 -25.74 18.46 -3.95
CA SER A 107 -24.91 19.46 -4.61
C SER A 107 -24.81 20.77 -3.81
N ALA A 108 -23.62 21.35 -3.71
CA ALA A 108 -23.44 22.79 -3.49
C ALA A 108 -22.06 23.27 -3.99
N LYS A 109 -22.04 24.08 -5.05
CA LYS A 109 -20.88 24.92 -5.40
C LYS A 109 -20.86 26.14 -4.48
N PRO A 110 -19.68 26.62 -4.08
CA PRO A 110 -19.47 28.05 -3.92
C PRO A 110 -18.43 28.56 -4.91
N GLN A 111 -18.81 29.61 -5.63
CA GLN A 111 -17.91 30.55 -6.29
C GLN A 111 -16.99 31.18 -5.24
N PHE A 112 -15.70 31.38 -5.52
CA PHE A 112 -15.02 32.61 -5.12
C PHE A 112 -13.78 32.89 -5.98
N THR A 113 -13.48 34.19 -6.04
CA THR A 113 -12.84 34.97 -7.08
C THR A 113 -11.31 34.95 -7.12
N ILE A 114 -10.78 35.16 -8.33
CA ILE A 114 -9.38 35.43 -8.69
C ILE A 114 -8.86 36.67 -7.94
N GLY A 115 -7.75 36.54 -7.21
CA GLY A 115 -7.06 37.69 -6.64
C GLY A 115 -5.74 37.34 -5.93
N SER A 116 -4.63 37.78 -6.53
CA SER A 116 -3.26 37.86 -5.98
C SER A 116 -2.43 36.56 -6.01
N LEU A 117 -1.69 36.28 -7.09
CA LEU A 117 -0.29 36.70 -7.32
C LEU A 117 0.68 36.53 -6.14
N ILE A 118 1.59 35.55 -6.30
CA ILE A 118 3.05 35.60 -6.09
C ILE A 118 3.57 35.95 -4.69
N ARG A 119 4.26 34.98 -4.06
CA ARG A 119 5.69 35.11 -3.70
C ARG A 119 6.36 33.76 -3.50
#